data_AF-A0A1I7V1M7-F1
#
_entry.id   AF-A0A1I7V1M7-F1
#
_cell.length_a   1.000
_cell.length_b   1.000
_cell.length_c   1.000
_cell.angle_alpha   90.00
_cell.angle_beta   90.00
_cell.angle_gamma   90.00
#
_symmetry.space_group_name_H-M   'P 1'
#
loop_
_entity.id
_entity.type
_entity.pdbx_description
1 polymer ?
#
loop_
_entity_poly.entity_id
_entity_poly.type
_entity_poly.pdbx_seq_one_letter_code
_entity_poly.pdbx_strand_id
1 'polypeptide(L)'
;MYSLLLALLFLSTCLADFPVQTLVSCGISQATIDGVQGVINEHQSMIQLAKTDKRAKKTEVDSMKADIDFYLEENATDDDKAKWIECVTKKGSAQ
;
A
#
# COMPACT_ATOMS: atom_id res chain seq x y z
N MET A 1 9.48 -33.08 -8.01
CA MET A 1 10.21 -31.83 -7.72
C MET A 1 9.31 -30.59 -7.89
N TYR A 2 8.05 -30.65 -7.42
CA TYR A 2 7.07 -29.55 -7.55
C TYR A 2 6.77 -28.84 -6.22
N SER A 3 7.20 -29.38 -5.08
CA SER A 3 6.90 -28.80 -3.76
C SER A 3 7.69 -27.53 -3.43
N LEU A 4 8.84 -27.29 -4.08
CA LEU A 4 9.66 -26.08 -3.85
C LEU A 4 9.07 -24.83 -4.52
N LEU A 5 8.31 -24.98 -5.61
CA LEU A 5 7.70 -23.85 -6.32
C LEU A 5 6.46 -23.29 -5.60
N LEU A 6 5.72 -24.12 -4.84
CA LEU A 6 4.58 -23.63 -4.04
C LEU A 6 5.02 -22.81 -2.81
N ALA A 7 6.21 -23.06 -2.26
CA ALA A 7 6.69 -22.33 -1.09
C ALA A 7 7.05 -20.86 -1.40
N LEU A 8 7.38 -20.54 -2.65
CA LEU A 8 7.65 -19.17 -3.10
C LEU A 8 6.38 -18.33 -3.29
N LEU A 9 5.23 -18.96 -3.59
CA LEU A 9 3.94 -18.27 -3.68
C LEU A 9 3.36 -17.92 -2.30
N PHE A 10 3.70 -18.68 -1.26
CA PHE A 10 3.22 -18.42 0.10
C PHE A 10 4.05 -17.39 0.88
N LEU A 11 5.20 -16.94 0.37
CA LEU A 11 5.98 -15.87 1.01
C LEU A 11 5.45 -14.46 0.69
N SER A 12 4.55 -14.32 -0.29
CA SER A 12 3.98 -13.02 -0.69
C SER A 12 2.78 -12.59 0.18
N THR A 13 2.19 -13.48 0.99
CA THR A 13 0.93 -13.20 1.69
C THR A 13 1.07 -12.52 3.06
N CYS A 14 2.28 -12.06 3.43
CA CYS A 14 2.55 -11.45 4.75
C CYS A 14 2.79 -9.93 4.72
N LEU A 15 2.69 -9.32 3.55
CA LEU A 15 2.45 -7.89 3.37
C LEU A 15 1.05 -7.82 2.76
N ALA A 16 0.04 -7.63 3.61
CA ALA A 16 -1.32 -7.36 3.17
C ALA A 16 -1.30 -6.44 1.96
N ASP A 17 -2.09 -6.76 0.93
CA ASP A 17 -2.34 -5.93 -0.25
C ASP A 17 -2.41 -4.44 0.14
N PHE A 18 -1.27 -3.77 0.08
CA PHE A 18 -1.11 -2.36 0.47
C PHE A 18 -1.69 -1.50 -0.68
N PRO A 19 -1.91 -0.18 -0.51
CA PRO A 19 -2.94 0.61 -1.19
C PRO A 19 -2.88 0.61 -2.72
N VAL A 20 -1.81 0.15 -3.35
CA VAL A 20 -1.67 0.06 -4.81
C VAL A 20 -2.83 -0.66 -5.48
N GLN A 21 -3.25 -1.85 -5.01
CA GLN A 21 -4.42 -2.51 -5.59
C GLN A 21 -5.72 -1.72 -5.37
N THR A 22 -5.82 -1.03 -4.24
CA THR A 22 -6.95 -0.15 -3.97
C THR A 22 -6.92 1.05 -4.93
N LEU A 23 -5.80 1.74 -5.09
CA LEU A 23 -5.58 2.86 -5.99
C LEU A 23 -5.89 2.47 -7.45
N VAL A 24 -5.40 1.31 -7.91
CA VAL A 24 -5.75 0.75 -9.22
C VAL A 24 -7.26 0.54 -9.34
N SER A 25 -7.91 -0.07 -8.33
CA SER A 25 -9.36 -0.28 -8.35
C SER A 25 -10.18 1.02 -8.31
N CYS A 26 -9.59 2.10 -7.79
CA CYS A 26 -10.20 3.43 -7.72
C CYS A 26 -9.97 4.24 -9.00
N GLY A 27 -9.27 3.69 -10.00
CA GLY A 27 -9.00 4.39 -11.27
C GLY A 27 -8.02 5.55 -11.13
N ILE A 28 -7.14 5.51 -10.13
CA ILE A 28 -6.07 6.47 -9.93
C ILE A 28 -5.06 6.36 -11.07
N SER A 29 -4.50 7.49 -11.49
CA SER A 29 -3.51 7.53 -12.57
C SER A 29 -2.26 6.71 -12.24
N GLN A 30 -1.64 6.13 -13.28
CA GLN A 30 -0.42 5.32 -13.11
C GLN A 30 0.72 6.16 -12.53
N ALA A 31 0.83 7.44 -12.88
CA ALA A 31 1.86 8.34 -12.34
C ALA A 31 1.76 8.48 -10.81
N THR A 32 0.55 8.67 -10.28
CA THR A 32 0.32 8.70 -8.83
C THR A 32 0.55 7.34 -8.18
N ILE A 33 0.15 6.25 -8.84
CA ILE A 33 0.42 4.88 -8.36
C ILE A 33 1.92 4.61 -8.26
N ASP A 34 2.70 4.96 -9.28
CA ASP A 34 4.14 4.77 -9.32
C ASP A 34 4.84 5.55 -8.19
N GLY A 35 4.36 6.76 -7.93
CA GLY A 35 4.79 7.59 -6.81
C GLY A 35 4.53 6.95 -5.44
N VAL A 36 3.29 6.47 -5.22
CA VAL A 36 2.93 5.75 -3.99
C VAL A 36 3.74 4.46 -3.85
N GLN A 37 4.00 3.75 -4.94
CA GLN A 37 4.86 2.56 -4.93
C GLN A 37 6.30 2.91 -4.51
N GLY A 38 6.80 4.09 -4.87
CA GLY A 38 8.07 4.63 -4.37
C GLY A 38 8.10 4.72 -2.85
N VAL A 39 7.09 5.35 -2.24
CA VAL A 39 6.96 5.48 -0.77
C VAL A 39 6.90 4.09 -0.11
N ILE A 40 6.13 3.17 -0.66
CA ILE A 40 6.04 1.79 -0.13
C ILE A 40 7.40 1.10 -0.15
N ASN A 41 8.16 1.24 -1.25
CA ASN A 41 9.46 0.61 -1.38
C ASN A 41 10.47 1.12 -0.34
N GLU A 42 10.40 2.40 0.02
CA GLU A 42 11.25 3.00 1.07
C GLU A 42 10.99 2.33 2.44
N HIS A 43 9.71 2.19 2.80
CA HIS A 43 9.27 1.60 4.07
C HIS A 43 9.41 0.07 4.11
N GLN A 44 9.38 -0.60 2.97
CA GLN A 44 9.43 -2.07 2.89
C GLN A 44 10.70 -2.66 3.52
N SER A 45 11.83 -1.96 3.39
CA SER A 45 13.10 -2.36 4.00
C SER A 45 13.01 -2.40 5.54
N MET A 46 12.43 -1.38 6.14
CA MET A 46 12.25 -1.24 7.60
C MET A 46 11.24 -2.24 8.14
N ILE A 47 10.15 -2.47 7.40
CA ILE A 47 9.13 -3.47 7.75
C ILE A 47 9.70 -4.89 7.73
N GLN A 48 10.58 -5.20 6.78
CA GLN A 48 11.26 -6.49 6.73
C GLN A 48 12.27 -6.65 7.87
N LEU A 49 13.00 -5.58 8.22
CA LEU A 49 13.95 -5.58 9.35
C LEU A 49 13.25 -5.79 10.69
N ALA A 50 12.01 -5.33 10.84
CA ALA A 50 11.21 -5.55 12.04
C ALA A 50 10.94 -7.04 12.35
N LYS A 51 11.15 -7.97 11.39
CA LYS A 51 11.05 -9.45 11.50
C LYS A 51 9.90 -9.98 12.37
N THR A 52 10.08 -10.01 13.69
CA THR A 52 9.14 -10.56 14.69
C THR A 52 8.61 -9.52 15.68
N ASP A 53 9.17 -8.30 15.69
CA ASP A 53 8.70 -7.20 16.53
C ASP A 53 7.42 -6.62 15.92
N LYS A 54 6.29 -7.07 16.47
CA LYS A 54 4.95 -6.64 16.05
C LYS A 54 4.75 -5.14 16.25
N ARG A 55 5.36 -4.54 17.27
CA ARG A 55 5.20 -3.11 17.57
C ARG A 55 5.98 -2.28 16.57
N ALA A 56 7.23 -2.64 16.31
CA ALA A 56 8.05 -1.98 15.28
C ALA A 56 7.38 -2.12 13.90
N LYS A 57 6.92 -3.32 13.53
CA LYS A 57 6.20 -3.54 12.27
C LYS A 57 4.96 -2.66 12.16
N LYS A 58 4.18 -2.52 13.24
CA LYS A 58 2.99 -1.66 13.25
C LYS A 58 3.38 -0.19 13.07
N THR A 59 4.39 0.29 13.79
CA THR A 59 4.87 1.68 13.68
C THR A 59 5.29 2.01 12.25
N GLU A 60 6.09 1.16 11.60
CA GLU A 60 6.51 1.39 10.22
C GLU A 60 5.33 1.35 9.24
N VAL A 61 4.38 0.44 9.44
CA VAL A 61 3.15 0.39 8.62
C VAL A 61 2.29 1.64 8.81
N ASP A 62 2.17 2.16 10.03
CA ASP A 62 1.42 3.39 10.29
C ASP A 62 2.14 4.61 9.70
N SER A 63 3.47 4.67 9.81
CA SER A 63 4.29 5.72 9.18
C SER A 63 4.13 5.71 7.65
N MET A 64 4.23 4.53 7.04
CA MET A 64 4.04 4.37 5.61
C MET A 64 2.66 4.84 5.14
N LYS A 65 1.59 4.61 5.92
CA LYS A 65 0.26 5.13 5.58
C LYS A 65 0.23 6.65 5.60
N ALA A 66 0.78 7.27 6.65
CA ALA A 66 0.84 8.72 6.75
C ALA A 66 1.62 9.34 5.58
N ASP A 67 2.72 8.73 5.16
CA ASP A 67 3.52 9.21 4.04
C ASP A 67 2.81 9.03 2.69
N ILE A 68 2.00 7.98 2.54
CA ILE A 68 1.16 7.79 1.35
C ILE A 68 0.05 8.85 1.32
N ASP A 69 -0.62 9.11 2.44
CA ASP A 69 -1.64 10.15 2.53
C ASP A 69 -1.04 11.53 2.21
N PHE A 70 0.15 11.82 2.73
CA PHE A 70 0.90 13.03 2.41
C PHE A 70 1.31 13.10 0.92
N TYR A 71 1.79 12.00 0.35
CA TYR A 71 2.16 11.93 -1.06
C TYR A 71 0.96 12.24 -1.97
N LEU A 72 -0.19 11.63 -1.68
CA LEU A 72 -1.43 11.87 -2.41
C LEU A 72 -1.87 13.34 -2.30
N GLU A 73 -1.73 13.95 -1.13
CA GLU A 73 -2.10 15.36 -0.95
C GLU A 73 -1.16 16.32 -1.70
N GLU A 74 0.15 16.07 -1.73
CA GLU A 74 1.11 17.00 -2.34
C GLU A 74 1.30 16.77 -3.85
N ASN A 75 1.16 15.52 -4.31
CA ASN A 75 1.62 15.13 -5.66
C ASN A 75 0.51 14.57 -6.56
N ALA A 76 -0.63 14.13 -6.01
CA ALA A 76 -1.73 13.67 -6.85
C ALA A 76 -2.47 14.85 -7.47
N THR A 77 -3.01 14.61 -8.66
CA THR A 77 -3.89 15.58 -9.32
C THR A 77 -5.20 15.72 -8.53
N ASP A 78 -5.90 16.85 -8.68
CA ASP A 78 -7.21 17.04 -8.04
C ASP A 78 -8.22 15.95 -8.46
N ASP A 79 -8.13 15.45 -9.70
CA ASP A 79 -8.94 14.34 -10.22
C ASP A 79 -8.62 13.03 -9.50
N ASP A 80 -7.33 12.69 -9.33
CA ASP A 80 -6.91 11.50 -8.60
C ASP A 80 -7.31 11.58 -7.12
N LYS A 81 -7.18 12.76 -6.48
CA LYS A 81 -7.65 12.97 -5.10
C LYS A 81 -9.15 12.76 -4.97
N ALA A 82 -9.94 13.32 -5.90
CA ALA A 82 -11.39 13.16 -5.91
C ALA A 82 -11.80 11.67 -6.07
N LYS A 83 -11.18 10.96 -7.00
CA LYS A 83 -11.39 9.52 -7.20
C LYS A 83 -11.02 8.71 -5.95
N TRP A 84 -9.92 9.05 -5.29
CA TRP A 84 -9.51 8.40 -4.05
C TRP A 84 -10.56 8.58 -2.96
N ILE A 85 -10.98 9.82 -2.70
CA ILE A 85 -12.00 10.17 -1.70
C ILE A 85 -13.32 9.44 -2.00
N GLU A 86 -13.80 9.49 -3.25
CA GLU A 86 -15.02 8.81 -3.66
C GLU A 86 -14.93 7.29 -3.44
N CYS A 87 -13.79 6.68 -3.78
CA CYS A 87 -13.58 5.26 -3.67
C CYS A 87 -13.53 4.79 -2.21
N VAL A 88 -12.82 5.51 -1.33
CA VAL A 88 -12.72 5.14 0.09
C VAL A 88 -14.02 5.38 0.86
N THR A 89 -14.76 6.44 0.51
CA THR A 89 -16.08 6.73 1.11
C THR A 89 -17.16 5.72 0.67
N LYS A 90 -17.15 5.29 -0.60
CA LYS A 90 -18.03 4.21 -1.08
C LYS A 90 -17.70 2.84 -0.47
N LYS A 91 -16.42 2.51 -0.28
CA LYS A 91 -16.02 1.26 0.38
C LYS A 91 -16.38 1.24 1.87
N GLY A 92 -16.35 2.39 2.56
CA GLY A 92 -16.74 2.51 3.97
C GLY A 92 -18.25 2.49 4.24
N SER A 93 -19.08 2.65 3.21
CA SER A 93 -20.56 2.62 3.31
C SER A 93 -21.18 1.26 2.99
N ALA A 94 -20.36 0.25 2.67
CA ALA A 94 -20.80 -1.13 2.41
C ALA A 94 -20.64 -2.07 3.63
N GLN A 95 -20.40 -1.53 4.83
CA GLN A 95 -20.34 -2.27 6.10
C GLN A 95 -21.64 -2.12 6.90
#